data_AF-A0A6F9DVT4-F1
#
_entry.id   AF-A0A6F9DVT4-F1
#
_cell.length_a   1.000
_cell.length_b   1.000
_cell.length_c   1.000
_cell.angle_alpha   90.00
_cell.angle_beta   90.00
_cell.angle_gamma   90.00
#
_symmetry.space_group_name_H-M   'P 1'
#
loop_
_entity.id
_entity.type
_entity.pdbx_description
1 polymer ?
#
loop_
_entity_poly.entity_id
_entity_poly.type
_entity_poly.pdbx_seq_one_letter_code
_entity_poly.pdbx_strand_id
1 'polypeptide(L)'
;MANGKSSAAYFKSVSLLIWITSISLFSLLHFASYNQKAMPDQYMGPVGTFYRWLAYEHPWGTRVGYHVLMVTHVLEGFYTLHLTNRYGITDTVAKIKWFLQTLVCGFSSWMLLKKKFKKRAE
;
A
#
# COMPACT_ATOMS: atom_id res chain seq x y z
N MET A 1 3.41 26.29 -24.62
CA MET A 1 3.11 24.96 -25.19
C MET A 1 3.49 23.90 -24.17
N ALA A 2 2.53 23.33 -23.45
CA ALA A 2 2.79 22.28 -22.47
C ALA A 2 3.10 20.99 -23.22
N ASN A 3 4.35 20.54 -23.16
CA ASN A 3 4.80 19.30 -23.77
C ASN A 3 4.19 18.14 -22.97
N GLY A 4 2.96 17.76 -23.32
CA GLY A 4 2.13 16.79 -22.62
C GLY A 4 2.67 15.37 -22.74
N LYS A 5 3.74 15.06 -22.00
CA LYS A 5 4.12 13.66 -21.78
C LYS A 5 2.94 12.96 -21.11
N SER A 6 2.35 12.00 -21.82
CA SER A 6 1.22 11.18 -21.36
C SER A 6 1.43 10.67 -19.92
N SER A 7 0.36 10.57 -19.13
CA SER A 7 0.36 10.01 -17.78
C SER A 7 1.08 8.65 -17.68
N ALA A 8 1.07 7.87 -18.77
CA ALA A 8 1.78 6.61 -18.90
C ALA A 8 3.32 6.75 -18.76
N ALA A 9 3.89 7.90 -19.11
CA ALA A 9 5.33 8.16 -18.96
C ALA A 9 5.74 8.30 -17.48
N TYR A 10 4.87 8.89 -16.65
CA TYR A 10 5.20 9.23 -15.26
C TYR A 10 4.80 8.16 -14.24
N PHE A 11 3.75 7.39 -14.52
CA PHE A 11 3.28 6.34 -13.61
C PHE A 11 3.85 4.96 -13.98
N LYS A 12 3.97 4.08 -12.99
CA LYS A 12 4.22 2.65 -13.19
C LYS A 12 3.54 1.88 -12.06
N SER A 13 2.71 0.90 -12.43
CA SER A 13 2.08 0.05 -11.43
C SER A 13 3.09 -0.90 -10.79
N VAL A 14 2.93 -1.18 -9.49
CA VAL A 14 3.48 -2.38 -8.85
C VAL A 14 2.85 -3.64 -9.45
N SER A 15 3.47 -4.79 -9.26
CA SER A 15 2.99 -6.05 -9.83
C SER A 15 1.64 -6.44 -9.23
N LEU A 16 0.84 -7.20 -9.99
CA LEU A 16 -0.48 -7.68 -9.55
C LEU A 16 -0.39 -8.50 -8.26
N LEU A 17 0.67 -9.30 -8.10
CA LEU A 17 0.89 -10.08 -6.88
C LEU A 17 1.02 -9.18 -5.64
N ILE A 18 1.71 -8.03 -5.74
CA ILE A 18 1.84 -7.08 -4.64
C ILE A 18 0.48 -6.46 -4.30
N TRP A 19 -0.33 -6.14 -5.32
CA TRP A 19 -1.70 -5.67 -5.09
C TRP A 19 -2.53 -6.69 -4.31
N ILE A 20 -2.53 -7.95 -4.76
CA ILE A 20 -3.31 -9.02 -4.13
C ILE A 20 -2.83 -9.25 -2.70
N THR A 21 -1.52 -9.32 -2.45
CA THR A 21 -1.00 -9.56 -1.11
C THR A 21 -1.28 -8.40 -0.16
N SER A 22 -1.10 -7.15 -0.60
CA SER A 22 -1.42 -5.98 0.22
C SER A 22 -2.90 -5.92 0.59
N ILE A 23 -3.81 -6.08 -0.38
CA ILE A 23 -5.26 -6.06 -0.13
C ILE A 23 -5.67 -7.21 0.79
N SER A 24 -5.14 -8.41 0.55
CA SER A 24 -5.43 -9.58 1.38
C SER A 24 -4.97 -9.37 2.81
N LEU A 25 -3.76 -8.83 3.02
CA LEU A 25 -3.22 -8.55 4.36
C LEU A 25 -4.03 -7.49 5.10
N PHE A 26 -4.38 -6.37 4.43
CA PHE A 26 -5.22 -5.34 5.02
C PHE A 26 -6.58 -5.88 5.45
N SER A 27 -7.21 -6.69 4.59
CA SER A 27 -8.50 -7.31 4.87
C SER A 27 -8.38 -8.25 6.07
N LEU A 28 -7.37 -9.12 6.07
CA LEU A 28 -7.11 -10.08 7.14
C LEU A 28 -6.92 -9.39 8.49
N LEU A 29 -6.10 -8.33 8.56
CA LEU A 29 -5.87 -7.58 9.79
C LEU A 29 -7.10 -6.78 10.24
N HIS A 30 -7.87 -6.23 9.31
CA HIS A 30 -9.10 -5.50 9.60
C HIS A 30 -10.15 -6.42 10.23
N PHE A 31 -10.42 -7.57 9.62
CA PHE A 31 -11.36 -8.55 10.17
C PHE A 31 -10.89 -9.10 11.52
N ALA A 32 -9.60 -9.39 11.67
CA ALA A 32 -9.04 -9.83 12.96
C ALA A 32 -9.23 -8.80 14.08
N SER A 33 -9.23 -7.51 13.75
CA SER A 33 -9.34 -6.40 14.72
C SER A 33 -10.78 -6.03 15.09
N TYR A 34 -11.73 -6.17 14.15
CA TYR A 34 -13.07 -5.56 14.25
C TYR A 34 -14.24 -6.50 13.96
N ASN A 35 -14.06 -7.55 13.16
CA ASN A 35 -15.15 -8.47 12.83
C ASN A 35 -14.60 -9.88 12.62
N GLN A 36 -14.21 -10.50 13.73
CA GLN A 36 -13.45 -11.74 13.74
C GLN A 36 -14.22 -12.90 13.11
N LYS A 37 -15.54 -12.93 13.31
CA LYS A 37 -16.47 -13.96 12.85
C LYS A 37 -16.76 -13.91 11.35
N ALA A 38 -16.44 -12.81 10.66
CA ALA A 38 -16.67 -12.69 9.23
C ALA A 38 -15.69 -13.54 8.39
N MET A 39 -14.55 -13.93 8.96
CA MET A 39 -13.58 -14.78 8.28
C MET A 39 -13.83 -16.26 8.56
N PRO A 40 -13.94 -17.11 7.51
CA PRO A 40 -14.06 -18.56 7.66
C PRO A 40 -12.69 -19.21 7.96
N ASP A 41 -12.09 -18.83 9.08
CA ASP A 41 -10.74 -19.23 9.52
C ASP A 41 -10.48 -20.73 9.46
N GLN A 42 -11.48 -21.55 9.83
CA GLN A 42 -11.40 -23.01 9.80
C GLN A 42 -11.13 -23.64 8.42
N TYR A 43 -11.44 -22.93 7.32
CA TYR A 43 -11.25 -23.43 5.94
C TYR A 43 -10.04 -22.81 5.24
N MET A 44 -9.30 -21.92 5.90
CA MET A 44 -8.18 -21.17 5.31
C MET A 44 -6.81 -21.86 5.49
N GLY A 45 -6.78 -23.06 6.08
CA GLY A 45 -5.56 -23.81 6.32
C GLY A 45 -4.57 -23.02 7.21
N PRO A 46 -3.26 -22.97 6.86
CA PRO A 46 -2.26 -22.26 7.68
C PRO A 46 -2.56 -20.77 7.89
N VAL A 47 -3.17 -20.10 6.90
CA VAL A 47 -3.56 -18.69 7.02
C VAL A 47 -4.66 -18.51 8.07
N GLY A 48 -5.56 -19.48 8.18
CA GLY A 48 -6.59 -19.52 9.22
C GLY A 48 -6.01 -19.63 10.62
N THR A 49 -5.02 -20.50 10.82
CA THR A 49 -4.31 -20.61 12.10
C THR A 49 -3.63 -19.29 12.49
N PHE A 50 -2.94 -18.65 11.54
CA PHE A 50 -2.33 -17.34 11.78
C PHE A 50 -3.37 -16.25 12.08
N TYR A 51 -4.50 -16.25 11.37
CA TYR A 51 -5.59 -15.34 11.63
C TYR A 51 -6.15 -15.51 13.05
N ARG A 52 -6.35 -16.74 13.51
CA ARG A 52 -6.83 -17.02 14.89
C ARG A 52 -5.85 -16.51 15.94
N TRP A 53 -4.56 -16.73 15.72
CA TRP A 53 -3.50 -16.23 16.60
C TRP A 53 -3.55 -14.71 16.73
N LEU A 54 -3.75 -13.99 15.62
CA LEU A 54 -3.94 -12.54 15.64
C LEU A 54 -5.25 -12.14 16.34
N ALA A 55 -6.38 -12.67 15.86
CA ALA A 55 -7.70 -12.25 16.26
C ALA A 55 -8.02 -12.60 17.72
N TYR A 56 -7.79 -13.85 18.12
CA TYR A 56 -8.28 -14.36 19.40
C TYR A 56 -7.20 -14.35 20.48
N GLU A 57 -5.94 -14.61 20.14
CA GLU A 57 -4.86 -14.68 21.12
C GLU A 57 -4.20 -13.32 21.37
N HIS A 58 -4.09 -12.47 20.34
CA HIS A 58 -3.45 -11.15 20.44
C HIS A 58 -4.32 -9.96 19.96
N PRO A 59 -5.60 -9.86 20.34
CA PRO A 59 -6.54 -8.87 19.78
C PRO A 59 -6.06 -7.42 19.93
N TRP A 60 -5.49 -7.08 21.08
CA TRP A 60 -4.98 -5.72 21.33
C TRP A 60 -3.78 -5.40 20.43
N GLY A 61 -2.81 -6.33 20.35
CA GLY A 61 -1.62 -6.17 19.52
C GLY A 61 -1.98 -6.07 18.04
N THR A 62 -2.93 -6.87 17.57
CA THR A 62 -3.42 -6.81 16.18
C THR A 62 -4.09 -5.48 15.87
N ARG A 63 -4.93 -4.94 16.77
CA ARG A 63 -5.58 -3.63 16.57
C ARG A 63 -4.55 -2.50 16.52
N VAL A 64 -3.58 -2.49 17.44
CA VAL A 64 -2.49 -1.50 17.44
C VAL A 64 -1.68 -1.61 16.16
N GLY A 65 -1.26 -2.82 15.78
CA GLY A 65 -0.51 -3.08 14.56
C GLY A 65 -1.26 -2.64 13.29
N TYR A 66 -2.56 -2.90 13.22
CA TYR A 66 -3.42 -2.43 12.13
C TYR A 66 -3.41 -0.90 12.01
N HIS A 67 -3.58 -0.18 13.12
CA HIS A 67 -3.54 1.28 13.09
C HIS A 67 -2.16 1.83 12.73
N VAL A 68 -1.09 1.26 13.28
CA VAL A 68 0.29 1.64 12.94
C VAL A 68 0.55 1.43 11.45
N LEU A 69 0.11 0.30 10.88
CA LEU A 69 0.22 0.03 9.45
C LEU A 69 -0.56 1.06 8.61
N MET A 70 -1.81 1.35 8.99
CA MET A 70 -2.64 2.36 8.30
C MET A 70 -2.00 3.74 8.33
N VAL A 71 -1.53 4.21 9.50
CA VAL A 71 -0.84 5.49 9.65
C VAL A 71 0.43 5.52 8.81
N THR A 72 1.22 4.44 8.82
CA THR A 72 2.45 4.34 8.02
C THR A 72 2.15 4.49 6.53
N HIS A 73 1.15 3.78 6.00
CA HIS A 73 0.75 3.88 4.60
C HIS A 73 0.26 5.29 4.22
N VAL A 74 -0.50 5.94 5.11
CA VAL A 74 -0.94 7.34 4.91
C VAL A 74 0.26 8.29 4.84
N LEU A 75 1.21 8.17 5.77
CA LEU A 75 2.44 8.96 5.77
C LEU A 75 3.28 8.73 4.50
N GLU A 76 3.45 7.48 4.08
CA GLU A 76 4.15 7.12 2.84
C GLU A 76 3.44 7.68 1.60
N GLY A 77 2.11 7.68 1.59
CA GLY A 77 1.30 8.30 0.55
C GLY A 77 1.59 9.80 0.43
N PHE A 78 1.47 10.55 1.52
CA PHE A 78 1.76 11.99 1.50
C PHE A 78 3.22 12.28 1.13
N TYR A 79 4.16 11.48 1.64
CA TYR A 79 5.56 11.60 1.28
C TYR A 79 5.80 11.32 -0.22
N THR A 80 5.04 10.40 -0.81
CA THR A 80 5.06 10.13 -2.25
C THR A 80 4.65 11.36 -3.05
N LEU A 81 3.61 12.10 -2.63
CA LEU A 81 3.23 13.36 -3.29
C LEU A 81 4.37 14.39 -3.25
N HIS A 82 4.98 14.59 -2.08
CA HIS A 82 6.15 15.45 -1.94
C HIS A 82 7.29 15.02 -2.89
N LEU A 83 7.56 13.72 -2.97
CA LEU A 83 8.62 13.18 -3.82
C LEU A 83 8.31 13.34 -5.32
N THR A 84 7.06 13.16 -5.74
CA THR A 84 6.67 13.41 -7.14
C THR A 84 6.86 14.87 -7.55
N ASN A 85 6.62 15.83 -6.64
CA ASN A 85 6.93 17.24 -6.87
C ASN A 85 8.44 17.46 -7.02
N ARG A 86 9.24 16.86 -6.13
CA ARG A 86 10.71 16.96 -6.17
C ARG A 86 11.30 16.37 -7.46
N TYR A 87 10.70 15.34 -8.03
CA TYR A 87 11.11 14.75 -9.31
C TYR A 87 10.56 15.50 -10.54
N GLY A 88 9.92 16.65 -10.37
CA GLY A 88 9.42 17.46 -11.48
C GLY A 88 8.29 16.80 -12.26
N ILE A 89 7.56 15.84 -11.67
CA ILE A 89 6.37 15.28 -12.29
C ILE A 89 5.31 16.38 -12.32
N THR A 90 4.87 16.78 -13.51
CA THR A 90 3.86 17.85 -13.68
C THR A 90 2.45 17.31 -13.86
N ASP A 91 2.30 16.05 -14.27
CA ASP A 91 1.00 15.41 -14.44
C ASP A 91 0.34 15.08 -13.09
N THR A 92 -0.73 15.82 -12.75
CA THR A 92 -1.53 15.62 -11.53
C THR A 92 -2.13 14.22 -11.44
N VAL A 93 -2.56 13.64 -12.58
CA VAL A 93 -3.16 12.29 -12.58
C VAL A 93 -2.12 11.24 -12.18
N ALA A 94 -0.90 11.33 -12.69
CA ALA A 94 0.18 10.44 -12.29
C ALA A 94 0.54 10.58 -10.80
N LYS A 95 0.52 11.80 -10.24
CA LYS A 95 0.76 12.01 -8.79
C LYS A 95 -0.30 11.32 -7.95
N ILE A 96 -1.58 11.49 -8.30
CA ILE A 96 -2.70 10.84 -7.60
C ILE A 96 -2.58 9.32 -7.72
N LYS A 97 -2.23 8.77 -8.89
CA LYS A 97 -2.00 7.33 -9.06
C LYS A 97 -0.87 6.81 -8.16
N TRP A 98 0.25 7.54 -8.07
CA TRP A 98 1.34 7.20 -7.16
C TRP A 98 0.90 7.25 -5.69
N PHE A 99 0.16 8.27 -5.30
CA PHE A 99 -0.41 8.40 -3.96
C PHE A 99 -1.32 7.21 -3.61
N LEU A 100 -2.32 6.93 -4.44
CA LEU A 100 -3.28 5.84 -4.22
C LEU A 100 -2.61 4.47 -4.19
N GLN A 101 -1.67 4.21 -5.10
CA GLN A 101 -0.89 2.97 -5.07
C GLN A 101 -0.06 2.86 -3.79
N THR A 102 0.55 3.95 -3.31
CA THR A 102 1.31 3.91 -2.05
C THR A 102 0.41 3.74 -0.84
N LEU A 103 -0.80 4.30 -0.82
CA LEU A 103 -1.76 4.03 0.26
C LEU A 103 -2.09 2.53 0.38
N VAL A 104 -2.15 1.80 -0.73
CA VAL A 104 -2.48 0.36 -0.70
C VAL A 104 -1.24 -0.52 -0.58
N CYS A 105 -0.20 -0.26 -1.38
CA CYS A 105 0.98 -1.13 -1.49
C CYS A 105 2.19 -0.64 -0.67
N GLY A 106 2.06 0.51 0.01
CA GLY A 106 3.06 1.08 0.91
C GLY A 106 4.44 1.21 0.29
N PHE A 107 5.43 0.79 1.07
CA PHE A 107 6.86 0.76 0.76
C PHE A 107 7.20 0.26 -0.65
N SER A 108 6.49 -0.76 -1.16
CA SER A 108 6.73 -1.30 -2.51
C SER A 108 6.47 -0.28 -3.62
N SER A 109 5.41 0.52 -3.49
CA SER A 109 5.10 1.62 -4.40
C SER A 109 6.14 2.73 -4.28
N TRP A 110 6.48 3.11 -3.05
CA TRP A 110 7.47 4.15 -2.78
C TRP A 110 8.85 3.82 -3.36
N MET A 111 9.33 2.58 -3.18
CA MET A 111 10.57 2.11 -3.78
C MET A 111 10.53 2.14 -5.31
N LEU A 112 9.41 1.75 -5.92
CA LEU A 112 9.24 1.76 -7.37
C LEU A 112 9.34 3.19 -7.92
N LEU A 113 8.73 4.16 -7.25
CA LEU A 113 8.84 5.57 -7.59
C LEU A 113 10.30 6.04 -7.52
N LYS A 114 10.98 5.80 -6.39
CA LYS A 114 12.40 6.14 -6.23
C LYS A 114 13.25 5.50 -7.32
N LYS A 115 13.08 4.21 -7.62
CA LYS A 115 13.83 3.52 -8.68
C LYS A 115 13.59 4.13 -10.06
N LYS A 116 12.36 4.53 -10.37
CA LYS A 116 12.00 5.10 -11.68
C LYS A 116 12.58 6.51 -11.91
N PHE A 117 12.81 7.29 -10.85
CA PHE A 117 13.26 8.69 -10.97
C PHE A 117 14.63 8.99 -10.38
N LYS A 118 15.23 8.09 -9.58
CA LYS A 118 16.65 8.16 -9.22
C LYS A 118 17.55 8.12 -10.46
N LYS A 119 17.19 7.29 -11.45
CA LYS A 119 17.89 7.14 -12.73
C LYS A 119 17.83 8.35 -13.68
N ARG A 120 17.17 9.45 -13.29
CA ARG A 120 17.04 10.68 -14.10
C ARG A 120 17.81 11.87 -13.53
N ALA A 121 18.42 11.70 -12.36
CA ALA A 121 19.21 12.73 -11.67
C ALA A 121 20.72 12.42 -11.68
N GLU A 122 21.09 11.26 -12.25
CA GLU A 122 22.46 10.85 -12.64
C GLU A 122 22.55 10.95 -14.16
#